data_AF-A0A1F6CPF9-F1
#
_entry.id   AF-A0A1F6CPF9-F1
#
_cell.length_a   1.000
_cell.length_b   1.000
_cell.length_c   1.000
_cell.angle_alpha   90.00
_cell.angle_beta   90.00
_cell.angle_gamma   90.00
#
_symmetry.space_group_name_H-M   'P 1'
#
loop_
_entity.id
_entity.type
_entity.pdbx_description
1 polymer ?
#
loop_
_entity_poly.entity_id
_entity_poly.type
_entity_poly.pdbx_seq_one_letter_code
_entity_poly.pdbx_strand_id
1 'polypeptide(L)'
;MESDALEISRQRYVDGSRGLQRFAEQITGLEVPTETIEKWRTLLSSMRIIDDRLDRIENVEERKRVYSHIKSFLQDGAADFSADPPLAAAMSDVRGLLETISDDKRAFFIRTVEMILKTTEDIKLEEKAGSFAKLTRLEGQLTSKLFLPFLPDEYTASDKHPQLVNFFARLGRVGNSIDSLFDLPADYQSGQTRVRPTLLNRAVLLGAVLTDAPSLVKNANISKELLSKFVRSVRDTMRDRPKK
;
A
#
# COMPACT_ATOMS: atom_id res chain seq x y z
N MET A 1 -9.15 -24.83 5.23
CA MET A 1 -9.59 -23.57 5.90
C MET A 1 -8.49 -22.54 5.99
N GLU A 2 -7.37 -22.75 6.71
CA GLU A 2 -6.25 -21.78 6.73
C GLU A 2 -5.47 -21.77 5.40
N SER A 3 -5.35 -22.95 4.76
CA SER A 3 -4.78 -23.15 3.41
C SER A 3 -5.53 -22.38 2.31
N ASP A 4 -6.87 -22.40 2.33
CA ASP A 4 -7.70 -21.78 1.28
C ASP A 4 -7.68 -20.25 1.37
N ALA A 5 -7.61 -19.69 2.58
CA ALA A 5 -7.53 -18.24 2.79
C ALA A 5 -6.18 -17.67 2.33
N LEU A 6 -5.08 -18.41 2.55
CA LEU A 6 -3.74 -18.05 2.06
C LEU A 6 -3.66 -18.13 0.52
N GLU A 7 -4.30 -19.13 -0.09
CA GLU A 7 -4.32 -19.32 -1.54
C GLU A 7 -5.15 -18.25 -2.26
N ILE A 8 -6.30 -17.87 -1.70
CA ILE A 8 -7.13 -16.74 -2.18
C ILE A 8 -6.37 -15.42 -2.05
N SER A 9 -5.63 -15.21 -0.95
CA SER A 9 -4.77 -14.04 -0.74
C SER A 9 -3.65 -13.97 -1.80
N ARG A 10 -3.00 -15.11 -2.12
CA ARG A 10 -1.93 -15.20 -3.11
C ARG A 10 -2.41 -14.88 -4.54
N GLN A 11 -3.57 -15.38 -4.93
CA GLN A 11 -4.16 -15.09 -6.24
C GLN A 11 -4.50 -13.60 -6.40
N ARG A 12 -4.87 -12.92 -5.32
CA ARG A 12 -5.17 -11.48 -5.34
C ARG A 12 -3.94 -10.59 -5.47
N TYR A 13 -2.78 -11.00 -4.93
CA TYR A 13 -1.54 -10.26 -5.16
C TYR A 13 -1.05 -10.39 -6.61
N VAL A 14 -1.33 -11.54 -7.26
CA VAL A 14 -1.13 -11.71 -8.71
C VAL A 14 -2.02 -10.74 -9.49
N ASP A 15 -3.29 -10.60 -9.09
CA ASP A 15 -4.22 -9.67 -9.75
C ASP A 15 -3.84 -8.20 -9.51
N GLY A 16 -3.35 -7.89 -8.30
CA GLY A 16 -2.85 -6.56 -7.93
C GLY A 16 -1.63 -6.14 -8.75
N SER A 17 -0.60 -6.99 -8.83
CA SER A 17 0.62 -6.69 -9.61
C SER A 17 0.34 -6.59 -11.11
N ARG A 18 -0.55 -7.44 -11.65
CA ARG A 18 -1.02 -7.33 -13.05
C ARG A 18 -1.85 -6.07 -13.30
N GLY A 19 -2.60 -5.59 -12.31
CA GLY A 19 -3.28 -4.31 -12.38
C GLY A 19 -2.28 -3.16 -12.53
N LEU A 20 -1.26 -3.13 -11.67
CA LEU A 20 -0.18 -2.14 -11.73
C LEU A 20 0.56 -2.18 -13.07
N GLN A 21 0.84 -3.38 -13.61
CA GLN A 21 1.43 -3.56 -14.93
C GLN A 21 0.61 -2.84 -15.99
N ARG A 22 -0.67 -3.21 -16.13
CA ARG A 22 -1.52 -2.68 -17.19
C ARG A 22 -1.62 -1.15 -17.14
N PHE A 23 -1.64 -0.57 -15.93
CA PHE A 23 -1.63 0.87 -15.78
C PHE A 23 -0.30 1.50 -16.22
N ALA A 24 0.83 0.92 -15.80
CA ALA A 24 2.14 1.40 -16.18
C ALA A 24 2.31 1.38 -17.71
N GLU A 25 2.02 0.25 -18.35
CA GLU A 25 2.14 0.07 -19.79
C GLU A 25 1.18 0.97 -20.57
N GLN A 26 -0.05 1.13 -20.11
CA GLN A 26 -1.03 1.99 -20.79
C GLN A 26 -0.65 3.48 -20.71
N ILE A 27 -0.03 3.92 -19.62
CA ILE A 27 0.41 5.31 -19.45
C ILE A 27 1.66 5.56 -20.27
N THR A 28 2.69 4.74 -20.08
CA THR A 28 4.01 5.01 -20.67
C THR A 28 4.09 4.56 -22.13
N GLY A 29 3.40 3.47 -22.48
CA GLY A 29 3.59 2.74 -23.73
C GLY A 29 4.81 1.81 -23.71
N LEU A 30 5.46 1.65 -22.55
CA LEU A 30 6.58 0.75 -22.34
C LEU A 30 6.06 -0.58 -21.80
N GLU A 31 6.69 -1.70 -22.13
CA GLU A 31 6.38 -3.01 -21.55
C GLU A 31 6.94 -3.09 -20.12
N VAL A 32 6.23 -3.74 -19.20
CA VAL A 32 6.78 -4.05 -17.87
C VAL A 32 7.37 -5.45 -17.89
N PRO A 33 8.68 -5.63 -17.62
CA PRO A 33 9.28 -6.95 -17.62
C PRO A 33 8.65 -7.87 -16.57
N THR A 34 8.52 -9.16 -16.88
CA THR A 34 7.98 -10.18 -15.96
C THR A 34 8.65 -10.15 -14.59
N GLU A 35 9.97 -9.94 -14.55
CA GLU A 35 10.72 -9.81 -13.30
C GLU A 35 10.21 -8.67 -12.41
N THR A 36 9.84 -7.51 -13.00
CA THR A 36 9.28 -6.37 -12.25
C THR A 36 7.92 -6.72 -11.65
N ILE A 37 7.10 -7.47 -12.39
CA ILE A 37 5.78 -7.93 -11.92
C ILE A 37 5.92 -8.87 -10.73
N GLU A 38 6.89 -9.79 -10.79
CA GLU A 38 7.19 -10.71 -9.69
C GLU A 38 7.70 -9.96 -8.46
N LYS A 39 8.58 -8.94 -8.64
CA LYS A 39 9.01 -8.04 -7.56
C LYS A 39 7.83 -7.33 -6.88
N TRP A 40 6.91 -6.79 -7.68
CA TRP A 40 5.69 -6.15 -7.16
C TRP A 40 4.78 -7.12 -6.43
N ARG A 41 4.64 -8.36 -6.92
CA ARG A 41 3.86 -9.40 -6.25
C ARG A 41 4.46 -9.74 -4.88
N THR A 42 5.77 -9.96 -4.82
CA THR A 42 6.49 -10.22 -3.56
C THR A 42 6.34 -9.06 -2.59
N LEU A 43 6.49 -7.82 -3.07
CA LEU A 43 6.30 -6.64 -2.24
C LEU A 43 4.87 -6.56 -1.67
N LEU A 44 3.84 -6.75 -2.51
CA LEU A 44 2.44 -6.74 -2.06
C LEU A 44 2.19 -7.79 -0.98
N SER A 45 2.69 -9.02 -1.15
CA SER A 45 2.53 -10.07 -0.16
C SER A 45 3.24 -9.76 1.15
N SER A 46 4.48 -9.27 1.10
CA SER A 46 5.26 -8.94 2.30
C SER A 46 4.64 -7.76 3.05
N MET A 47 4.20 -6.73 2.32
CA MET A 47 3.51 -5.57 2.90
C MET A 47 2.26 -5.99 3.67
N ARG A 48 1.47 -6.93 3.15
CA ARG A 48 0.30 -7.45 3.87
C ARG A 48 0.68 -8.08 5.20
N ILE A 49 1.69 -8.95 5.20
CA ILE A 49 2.10 -9.67 6.41
C ILE A 49 2.62 -8.66 7.45
N ILE A 50 3.44 -7.70 7.02
CA ILE A 50 3.97 -6.65 7.89
C ILE A 50 2.81 -5.82 8.47
N ASP A 51 1.89 -5.35 7.63
CA ASP A 51 0.71 -4.58 8.02
C ASP A 51 -0.14 -5.35 9.05
N ASP A 52 -0.50 -6.60 8.75
CA ASP A 52 -1.27 -7.48 9.66
C ASP A 52 -0.61 -7.64 11.03
N ARG A 53 0.72 -7.68 11.09
CA ARG A 53 1.47 -7.78 12.36
C ARG A 53 1.45 -6.47 13.11
N LEU A 54 1.73 -5.36 12.43
CA LEU A 54 1.73 -4.02 13.03
C LEU A 54 0.35 -3.64 13.58
N ASP A 55 -0.71 -4.12 12.94
CA ASP A 55 -2.09 -3.84 13.33
C ASP A 55 -2.58 -4.54 14.58
N ARG A 56 -1.95 -5.66 14.94
CA ARG A 56 -2.26 -6.44 16.15
C ARG A 56 -1.59 -5.91 17.41
N ILE A 57 -0.61 -5.03 17.25
CA ILE A 57 0.10 -4.42 18.38
C ILE A 57 -0.74 -3.23 18.87
N GLU A 58 -1.43 -3.38 19.99
CA GLU A 58 -2.25 -2.31 20.59
C GLU A 58 -1.38 -1.21 21.23
N ASN A 59 -0.27 -1.61 21.86
CA ASN A 59 0.60 -0.71 22.59
C ASN A 59 1.43 0.18 21.64
N VAL A 60 1.29 1.50 21.79
CA VAL A 60 1.97 2.52 20.97
C VAL A 60 3.50 2.41 21.06
N GLU A 61 4.04 2.22 22.26
CA GLU A 61 5.50 2.16 22.46
C GLU A 61 6.11 0.84 21.95
N GLU A 62 5.34 -0.23 21.96
CA GLU A 62 5.70 -1.48 21.29
C GLU A 62 5.70 -1.32 19.76
N ARG A 63 4.66 -0.69 19.17
CA ARG A 63 4.65 -0.40 17.72
C ARG A 63 5.84 0.44 17.30
N LYS A 64 6.16 1.51 18.03
CA LYS A 64 7.33 2.36 17.75
C LYS A 64 8.65 1.58 17.80
N ARG A 65 8.78 0.62 18.73
CA ARG A 65 9.95 -0.28 18.78
C ARG A 65 10.00 -1.19 17.55
N VAL A 66 8.88 -1.78 17.15
CA VAL A 66 8.81 -2.60 15.93
C VAL A 66 9.11 -1.77 14.68
N TYR A 67 8.62 -0.52 14.58
CA TYR A 67 8.94 0.39 13.48
C TYR A 67 10.44 0.68 13.39
N SER A 68 11.09 0.88 14.54
CA SER A 68 12.54 1.09 14.64
C SER A 68 13.32 -0.17 14.25
N HIS A 69 12.82 -1.36 14.61
CA HIS A 69 13.38 -2.65 14.17
C HIS A 69 13.26 -2.85 12.66
N ILE A 70 12.09 -2.59 12.08
CA ILE A 70 11.87 -2.66 10.62
C ILE A 70 12.86 -1.75 9.90
N LYS A 71 12.99 -0.50 10.35
CA LYS A 71 13.95 0.46 9.80
C LYS A 71 15.38 -0.09 9.84
N SER A 72 15.83 -0.53 11.02
CA SER A 72 17.20 -1.03 11.20
C SER A 72 17.46 -2.23 10.30
N PHE A 73 16.53 -3.19 10.26
CA PHE A 73 16.65 -4.35 9.38
C PHE A 73 16.79 -4.00 7.90
N LEU A 74 16.02 -3.02 7.41
CA LEU A 74 16.06 -2.61 6.02
C LEU A 74 17.32 -1.80 5.68
N GLN A 75 17.93 -1.13 6.66
CA GLN A 75 19.13 -0.31 6.47
C GLN A 75 20.42 -1.14 6.46
N ASP A 76 20.63 -1.96 7.49
CA ASP A 76 21.88 -2.70 7.69
C ASP A 76 21.67 -4.18 8.03
N GLY A 77 20.44 -4.56 8.38
CA GLY A 77 20.13 -5.94 8.75
C GLY A 77 20.37 -6.29 10.20
N ALA A 78 20.56 -5.32 11.08
CA ALA A 78 20.93 -5.57 12.46
C ALA A 78 19.79 -6.12 13.35
N ALA A 79 18.53 -5.97 12.94
CA ALA A 79 17.39 -6.42 13.75
C ALA A 79 17.02 -7.89 13.51
N ASP A 80 16.50 -8.57 14.54
CA ASP A 80 16.06 -9.95 14.46
C ASP A 80 14.53 -10.05 14.48
N PHE A 81 14.00 -10.88 13.58
CA PHE A 81 12.58 -11.22 13.48
C PHE A 81 12.32 -12.72 13.68
N SER A 82 13.33 -13.51 14.07
CA SER A 82 13.28 -14.98 14.18
C SER A 82 12.14 -15.51 15.06
N ALA A 83 11.68 -14.71 16.03
CA ALA A 83 10.55 -15.04 16.90
C ALA A 83 9.18 -15.06 16.18
N ASP A 84 9.06 -14.46 14.99
CA ASP A 84 7.86 -14.48 14.15
C ASP A 84 8.23 -14.91 12.72
N PRO A 85 8.27 -16.23 12.42
CA PRO A 85 8.77 -16.73 11.14
C PRO A 85 8.06 -16.15 9.90
N PRO A 86 6.73 -15.96 9.89
CA PRO A 86 6.05 -15.25 8.79
C PRO A 86 6.55 -13.82 8.57
N LEU A 87 6.76 -13.06 9.66
CA LEU A 87 7.29 -11.70 9.57
C LEU A 87 8.76 -11.70 9.12
N ALA A 88 9.57 -12.62 9.64
CA ALA A 88 10.97 -12.79 9.24
C ALA A 88 11.09 -13.06 7.74
N ALA A 89 10.26 -13.96 7.19
CA ALA A 89 10.21 -14.25 5.77
C ALA A 89 9.81 -13.00 4.96
N ALA A 90 8.73 -12.31 5.36
CA ALA A 90 8.29 -11.09 4.68
C ALA A 90 9.35 -9.99 4.67
N MET A 91 10.05 -9.79 5.80
CA MET A 91 11.14 -8.83 5.93
C MET A 91 12.34 -9.22 5.08
N SER A 92 12.72 -10.51 5.08
CA SER A 92 13.78 -11.04 4.23
C SER A 92 13.48 -10.85 2.75
N ASP A 93 12.23 -11.10 2.32
CA ASP A 93 11.79 -10.89 0.95
C ASP A 93 11.94 -9.41 0.55
N VAL A 94 11.47 -8.48 1.41
CA VAL A 94 11.62 -7.04 1.15
C VAL A 94 13.09 -6.65 1.04
N ARG A 95 13.94 -7.14 1.95
CA ARG A 95 15.38 -6.88 1.89
C ARG A 95 16.02 -7.43 0.61
N GLY A 96 15.68 -8.65 0.22
CA GLY A 96 16.14 -9.25 -1.04
C GLY A 96 15.74 -8.41 -2.25
N LEU A 97 14.53 -7.83 -2.25
CA LEU A 97 14.12 -6.88 -3.29
C LEU A 97 15.02 -5.62 -3.31
N LEU A 98 15.37 -5.08 -2.14
CA LEU A 98 16.24 -3.89 -2.02
C LEU A 98 17.67 -4.13 -2.51
N GLU A 99 18.14 -5.37 -2.52
CA GLU A 99 19.43 -5.77 -3.07
C GLU A 99 19.46 -5.70 -4.61
N THR A 100 18.29 -5.72 -5.26
CA THR A 100 18.17 -5.70 -6.74
C THR A 100 18.06 -4.30 -7.34
N ILE A 101 18.08 -3.24 -6.53
CA ILE A 101 17.93 -1.85 -6.96
C ILE A 101 19.15 -1.00 -6.54
N SER A 102 19.37 0.13 -7.20
CA SER A 102 20.46 1.06 -6.87
C SER A 102 20.32 1.65 -5.46
N ASP A 103 21.44 2.12 -4.90
CA ASP A 103 21.47 2.71 -3.56
C ASP A 103 20.54 3.93 -3.43
N ASP A 104 20.43 4.76 -4.46
CA ASP A 104 19.51 5.89 -4.48
C ASP A 104 18.04 5.44 -4.40
N LYS A 105 17.68 4.42 -5.17
CA LYS A 105 16.35 3.80 -5.17
C LYS A 105 16.05 3.12 -3.83
N ARG A 106 17.05 2.46 -3.22
CA ARG A 106 16.98 1.87 -1.89
C ARG A 106 16.75 2.93 -0.81
N ALA A 107 17.52 4.01 -0.81
CA ALA A 107 17.37 5.12 0.14
C ALA A 107 15.98 5.77 0.03
N PHE A 108 15.48 5.97 -1.18
CA PHE A 108 14.12 6.44 -1.42
C PHE A 108 13.07 5.47 -0.84
N PHE A 109 13.23 4.17 -1.06
CA PHE A 109 12.30 3.15 -0.55
C PHE A 109 12.26 3.17 0.98
N ILE A 110 13.41 3.09 1.65
CA ILE A 110 13.51 3.07 3.12
C ILE A 110 12.88 4.34 3.70
N ARG A 111 13.21 5.51 3.16
CA ARG A 111 12.59 6.78 3.59
C ARG A 111 11.07 6.77 3.41
N THR A 112 10.58 6.18 2.32
CA THR A 112 9.14 6.09 2.07
C THR A 112 8.46 5.16 3.08
N VAL A 113 9.08 4.02 3.43
CA VAL A 113 8.60 3.14 4.51
C VAL A 113 8.54 3.87 5.84
N GLU A 114 9.59 4.61 6.21
CA GLU A 114 9.60 5.41 7.44
C GLU A 114 8.44 6.41 7.50
N MET A 115 8.16 7.07 6.37
CA MET A 115 7.03 8.00 6.27
C MET A 115 5.69 7.28 6.38
N ILE A 116 5.55 6.08 5.82
CA ILE A 116 4.34 5.26 5.96
C ILE A 116 4.11 4.94 7.43
N LEU A 117 5.08 4.32 8.10
CA LEU A 117 4.97 3.92 9.51
C LEU A 117 4.61 5.10 10.42
N LYS A 118 5.24 6.26 10.19
CA LYS A 118 4.88 7.49 10.91
C LYS A 118 3.45 7.93 10.62
N THR A 119 3.05 7.96 9.34
CA THR A 119 1.71 8.38 8.94
C THR A 119 0.64 7.44 9.50
N THR A 120 0.89 6.13 9.51
CA THR A 120 0.02 5.12 10.13
C THR A 120 -0.22 5.43 11.61
N GLU A 121 0.83 5.75 12.37
CA GLU A 121 0.66 6.13 13.78
C GLU A 121 -0.11 7.45 13.92
N ASP A 122 0.18 8.45 13.08
CA ASP A 122 -0.58 9.71 13.06
C ASP A 122 -2.08 9.46 12.76
N ILE A 123 -2.42 8.51 11.89
CA ILE A 123 -3.80 8.08 11.60
C ILE A 123 -4.46 7.48 12.85
N LYS A 124 -3.77 6.57 13.55
CA LYS A 124 -4.30 5.88 14.75
C LYS A 124 -4.59 6.85 15.90
N LEU A 125 -3.85 7.97 15.96
CA LEU A 125 -4.00 8.98 17.00
C LEU A 125 -4.94 10.13 16.63
N GLU A 126 -5.36 10.24 15.36
CA GLU A 126 -6.18 11.35 14.89
C GLU A 126 -7.67 11.20 15.25
N GLU A 127 -8.28 12.30 15.67
CA GLU A 127 -9.67 12.36 16.13
C GLU A 127 -10.55 13.18 15.17
N LYS A 128 -9.94 14.05 14.36
CA LYS A 128 -10.62 14.91 13.39
C LYS A 128 -10.73 14.20 12.04
N ALA A 129 -11.95 13.90 11.62
CA ALA A 129 -12.24 13.22 10.35
C ALA A 129 -11.58 13.87 9.12
N GLY A 130 -11.49 15.21 9.07
CA GLY A 130 -10.84 15.92 7.97
C GLY A 130 -9.33 15.70 7.91
N SER A 131 -8.66 15.65 9.05
CA SER A 131 -7.23 15.33 9.13
C SER A 131 -6.98 13.85 8.90
N PHE A 132 -7.82 12.98 9.46
CA PHE A 132 -7.80 11.54 9.22
C PHE A 132 -7.85 11.23 7.73
N ALA A 133 -8.83 11.80 7.01
CA ALA A 133 -8.93 11.61 5.56
C ALA A 133 -7.71 12.14 4.77
N LYS A 134 -7.04 13.21 5.25
CA LYS A 134 -5.79 13.69 4.63
C LYS A 134 -4.63 12.73 4.86
N LEU A 135 -4.50 12.20 6.08
CA LEU A 135 -3.46 11.25 6.44
C LEU A 135 -3.66 9.91 5.73
N THR A 136 -4.89 9.39 5.67
CA THR A 136 -5.25 8.19 4.87
C THR A 136 -4.84 8.34 3.41
N ARG A 137 -5.09 9.51 2.81
CA ARG A 137 -4.64 9.79 1.43
C ARG A 137 -3.12 9.83 1.33
N LEU A 138 -2.45 10.45 2.30
CA LEU A 138 -0.98 10.53 2.32
C LEU A 138 -0.35 9.14 2.40
N GLU A 139 -0.82 8.30 3.31
CA GLU A 139 -0.39 6.92 3.46
C GLU A 139 -0.59 6.13 2.16
N GLY A 140 -1.79 6.18 1.57
CA GLY A 140 -2.06 5.53 0.30
C GLY A 140 -1.13 5.97 -0.83
N GLN A 141 -0.86 7.28 -0.93
CA GLN A 141 0.13 7.80 -1.87
C GLN A 141 1.53 7.24 -1.60
N LEU A 142 2.00 7.24 -0.35
CA LEU A 142 3.33 6.75 0.00
C LEU A 142 3.46 5.25 -0.29
N THR A 143 2.45 4.47 0.07
CA THR A 143 2.35 3.03 -0.22
C THR A 143 2.49 2.76 -1.71
N SER A 144 1.74 3.48 -2.56
CA SER A 144 1.86 3.31 -4.02
C SER A 144 3.25 3.68 -4.58
N LYS A 145 4.01 4.55 -3.90
CA LYS A 145 5.35 4.94 -4.35
C LYS A 145 6.40 3.86 -4.08
N LEU A 146 6.14 2.91 -3.19
CA LEU A 146 7.05 1.79 -2.94
C LEU A 146 7.28 0.90 -4.16
N PHE A 147 6.38 0.95 -5.15
CA PHE A 147 6.48 0.18 -6.38
C PHE A 147 7.40 0.80 -7.44
N LEU A 148 7.59 2.12 -7.39
CA LEU A 148 8.34 2.87 -8.41
C LEU A 148 9.83 2.51 -8.50
N PRO A 149 10.55 2.26 -7.38
CA PRO A 149 11.96 1.86 -7.43
C PRO A 149 12.24 0.61 -8.26
N PHE A 150 11.26 -0.29 -8.41
CA PHE A 150 11.43 -1.53 -9.14
C PHE A 150 11.18 -1.40 -10.64
N LEU A 151 10.75 -0.23 -11.11
CA LEU A 151 10.62 0.02 -12.53
C LEU A 151 12.00 0.08 -13.21
N PRO A 152 12.10 -0.43 -14.46
CA PRO A 152 13.28 -0.26 -15.30
C PRO A 152 13.65 1.21 -15.51
N ASP A 153 14.92 1.50 -15.79
CA ASP A 153 15.41 2.88 -15.90
C ASP A 153 14.80 3.62 -17.10
N GLU A 154 14.36 2.90 -18.14
CA GLU A 154 13.63 3.44 -19.29
C GLU A 154 12.33 4.12 -18.86
N TYR A 155 11.69 3.66 -17.78
CA TYR A 155 10.51 4.32 -17.23
C TYR A 155 10.85 5.66 -16.59
N THR A 156 12.04 5.80 -16.00
CA THR A 156 12.50 7.04 -15.38
C THR A 156 12.95 8.05 -16.44
N ALA A 157 13.53 7.56 -17.54
CA ALA A 157 13.93 8.36 -18.69
C ALA A 157 12.76 8.79 -19.59
N SER A 158 11.58 8.19 -19.45
CA SER A 158 10.40 8.53 -20.25
C SER A 158 9.82 9.90 -19.90
N ASP A 159 9.45 10.70 -20.91
CA ASP A 159 8.70 11.95 -20.74
C ASP A 159 7.35 11.75 -20.03
N LYS A 160 6.83 10.52 -20.01
CA LYS A 160 5.58 10.15 -19.32
C LYS A 160 5.80 9.69 -17.88
N HIS A 161 7.03 9.66 -17.39
CA HIS A 161 7.34 9.31 -16.00
C HIS A 161 6.54 10.16 -14.99
N PRO A 162 6.46 11.50 -15.10
CA PRO A 162 5.70 12.30 -14.15
C PRO A 162 4.21 11.97 -14.14
N GLN A 163 3.65 11.60 -15.30
CA GLN A 163 2.25 11.17 -15.43
C GLN A 163 2.02 9.84 -14.71
N LEU A 164 2.95 8.89 -14.85
CA LEU A 164 2.92 7.60 -14.15
C LEU A 164 2.99 7.78 -12.62
N VAL A 165 3.95 8.57 -12.14
CA VAL A 165 4.11 8.85 -10.70
C VAL A 165 2.84 9.49 -10.12
N ASN A 166 2.26 10.46 -10.83
CA ASN A 166 1.02 11.11 -10.42
C ASN A 166 -0.17 10.14 -10.43
N PHE A 167 -0.22 9.23 -11.41
CA PHE A 167 -1.24 8.19 -11.46
C PHE A 167 -1.14 7.25 -10.26
N PHE A 168 0.04 6.69 -9.98
CA PHE A 168 0.26 5.81 -8.82
C PHE A 168 -0.12 6.50 -7.52
N ALA A 169 0.33 7.75 -7.32
CA ALA A 169 -0.03 8.53 -6.14
C ALA A 169 -1.55 8.66 -5.95
N ARG A 170 -2.30 8.97 -7.02
CA ARG A 170 -3.76 9.08 -6.97
C ARG A 170 -4.43 7.72 -6.77
N LEU A 171 -3.89 6.66 -7.37
CA LEU A 171 -4.41 5.30 -7.23
C LEU A 171 -4.32 4.87 -5.76
N GLY A 172 -3.17 5.10 -5.14
CA GLY A 172 -2.94 4.84 -3.72
C GLY A 172 -3.88 5.64 -2.82
N ARG A 173 -4.05 6.94 -3.07
CA ARG A 173 -5.02 7.79 -2.32
C ARG A 173 -6.44 7.22 -2.37
N VAL A 174 -6.90 6.84 -3.55
CA VAL A 174 -8.24 6.29 -3.75
C VAL A 174 -8.37 4.93 -3.08
N GLY A 175 -7.41 4.03 -3.29
CA GLY A 175 -7.42 2.70 -2.69
C GLY A 175 -7.51 2.76 -1.17
N ASN A 176 -6.65 3.55 -0.53
CA ASN A 176 -6.61 3.65 0.92
C ASN A 176 -7.85 4.36 1.49
N SER A 177 -8.36 5.39 0.80
CA SER A 177 -9.59 6.07 1.25
C SER A 177 -10.82 5.17 1.14
N ILE A 178 -10.88 4.29 0.13
CA ILE A 178 -11.94 3.30 -0.02
C ILE A 178 -11.84 2.26 1.10
N ASP A 179 -10.65 1.74 1.40
CA ASP A 179 -10.40 0.80 2.49
C ASP A 179 -10.90 1.37 3.82
N SER A 180 -10.35 2.51 4.22
CA SER A 180 -10.74 3.17 5.47
C SER A 180 -12.23 3.54 5.51
N LEU A 181 -12.87 3.85 4.37
CA LEU A 181 -14.32 4.13 4.34
C LEU A 181 -15.17 2.91 4.71
N PHE A 182 -14.74 1.72 4.28
CA PHE A 182 -15.44 0.47 4.56
C PHE A 182 -15.07 -0.10 5.93
N ASP A 183 -13.81 0.05 6.35
CA ASP A 183 -13.30 -0.50 7.61
C ASP A 183 -13.51 0.42 8.81
N LEU A 184 -13.83 1.70 8.62
CA LEU A 184 -14.03 2.68 9.71
C LEU A 184 -14.85 2.14 10.91
N PRO A 185 -15.97 1.40 10.71
CA PRO A 185 -16.71 0.84 11.84
C PRO A 185 -15.91 -0.22 12.62
N ALA A 186 -15.23 -1.13 11.93
CA ALA A 186 -14.45 -2.20 12.55
C ALA A 186 -13.17 -1.66 13.19
N ASP A 187 -12.49 -0.73 12.52
CA ASP A 187 -11.29 -0.06 13.04
C ASP A 187 -11.61 0.74 14.30
N TYR A 188 -12.77 1.41 14.34
CA TYR A 188 -13.22 2.12 15.54
C TYR A 188 -13.54 1.15 16.69
N GLN A 189 -14.20 0.03 16.39
CA GLN A 189 -14.52 -0.99 17.40
C GLN A 189 -13.28 -1.67 17.99
N SER A 190 -12.23 -1.87 17.17
CA SER A 190 -10.96 -2.46 17.58
C SER A 190 -9.95 -1.45 18.12
N GLY A 191 -10.32 -0.17 18.26
CA GLY A 191 -9.43 0.88 18.77
C GLY A 191 -8.30 1.27 17.82
N GLN A 192 -8.34 0.84 16.56
CA GLN A 192 -7.36 1.17 15.52
C GLN A 192 -7.54 2.59 14.96
N THR A 193 -8.69 3.22 15.18
CA THR A 193 -8.93 4.63 14.89
C THR A 193 -9.79 5.28 15.97
N ARG A 194 -9.58 6.58 16.21
CA ARG A 194 -10.40 7.38 17.13
C ARG A 194 -11.56 8.09 16.43
N VAL A 195 -11.60 8.06 15.10
CA VAL A 195 -12.67 8.70 14.31
C VAL A 195 -13.92 7.82 14.33
N ARG A 196 -15.00 8.34 14.90
CA ARG A 196 -16.29 7.63 14.96
C ARG A 196 -16.87 7.36 13.56
N PRO A 197 -17.51 6.20 13.32
CA PRO A 197 -18.10 5.84 12.02
C PRO A 197 -19.45 6.52 11.75
N THR A 198 -19.53 7.84 11.95
CA THR A 198 -20.74 8.61 11.64
C THR A 198 -20.91 8.77 10.12
N LEU A 199 -22.15 9.00 9.66
CA LEU A 199 -22.42 9.29 8.24
C LEU A 199 -21.60 10.47 7.72
N LEU A 200 -21.43 11.51 8.53
CA LEU A 200 -20.65 12.69 8.17
C LEU A 200 -19.17 12.36 8.00
N ASN A 201 -18.57 11.60 8.92
CA ASN A 201 -17.16 11.22 8.83
C ASN A 201 -16.88 10.30 7.63
N ARG A 202 -17.83 9.39 7.33
CA ARG A 202 -17.77 8.56 6.12
C ARG A 202 -17.94 9.39 4.84
N ALA A 203 -18.78 10.43 4.86
CA ALA A 203 -18.92 11.35 3.75
C ALA A 203 -17.63 12.15 3.48
N VAL A 204 -16.84 12.47 4.51
CA VAL A 204 -15.51 13.10 4.34
C VAL A 204 -14.55 12.17 3.60
N LEU A 205 -14.48 10.89 3.95
CA LEU A 205 -13.67 9.88 3.25
C LEU A 205 -14.16 9.66 1.81
N LEU A 206 -15.48 9.62 1.60
CA LEU A 206 -16.06 9.53 0.26
C LEU A 206 -15.71 10.78 -0.58
N GLY A 207 -15.75 11.97 0.02
CA GLY A 207 -15.35 13.22 -0.63
C GLY A 207 -13.89 13.16 -1.11
N ALA A 208 -12.99 12.61 -0.29
CA ALA A 208 -11.60 12.35 -0.69
C ALA A 208 -11.52 11.47 -1.95
N VAL A 209 -12.24 10.34 -1.98
CA VAL A 209 -12.30 9.45 -3.15
C VAL A 209 -12.80 10.19 -4.39
N LEU A 210 -13.88 10.95 -4.26
CA LEU A 210 -14.53 11.67 -5.37
C LEU A 210 -13.65 12.79 -5.94
N THR A 211 -12.71 13.35 -5.17
CA THR A 211 -11.76 14.35 -5.70
C THR A 211 -10.63 13.73 -6.53
N ASP A 212 -10.18 12.53 -6.20
CA ASP A 212 -9.04 11.89 -6.87
C ASP A 212 -9.48 11.00 -8.06
N ALA A 213 -10.60 10.30 -7.94
CA ALA A 213 -11.05 9.31 -8.93
C ALA A 213 -11.31 9.88 -10.35
N PRO A 214 -11.95 11.06 -10.53
CA PRO A 214 -12.14 11.62 -11.87
C PRO A 214 -10.83 11.93 -12.59
N SER A 215 -9.80 12.31 -11.83
CA SER A 215 -8.48 12.61 -12.39
C SER A 215 -7.72 11.35 -12.80
N LEU A 216 -7.94 10.21 -12.13
CA LEU A 216 -7.40 8.91 -12.57
C LEU A 216 -7.92 8.55 -13.96
N VAL A 217 -9.21 8.81 -14.22
CA VAL A 217 -9.84 8.53 -15.51
C VAL A 217 -9.35 9.49 -16.60
N LYS A 218 -9.29 10.79 -16.29
CA LYS A 218 -8.94 11.82 -17.29
C LYS A 218 -7.46 11.82 -17.68
N ASN A 219 -6.55 11.60 -16.73
CA ASN A 219 -5.13 11.87 -16.94
C ASN A 219 -4.34 10.71 -17.54
N ALA A 220 -4.93 9.53 -17.76
CA ALA A 220 -4.15 8.34 -18.11
C ALA A 220 -4.68 7.58 -19.32
N ASN A 221 -5.73 8.08 -19.99
CA ASN A 221 -6.46 7.36 -21.05
C ASN A 221 -6.82 5.92 -20.65
N ILE A 222 -6.95 5.66 -19.34
CA ILE A 222 -7.19 4.34 -18.79
C ILE A 222 -8.61 3.94 -19.11
N SER A 223 -8.77 2.70 -19.59
CA SER A 223 -10.10 2.21 -19.93
C SER A 223 -10.95 2.15 -18.66
N LYS A 224 -12.20 2.62 -18.75
CA LYS A 224 -13.16 2.52 -17.64
C LYS A 224 -13.32 1.08 -17.16
N GLU A 225 -13.19 0.12 -18.09
CA GLU A 225 -13.21 -1.30 -17.79
C GLU A 225 -12.07 -1.70 -16.85
N LEU A 226 -10.81 -1.31 -17.16
CA LEU A 226 -9.65 -1.62 -16.33
C LEU A 226 -9.78 -1.02 -14.93
N LEU A 227 -10.22 0.24 -14.84
CA LEU A 227 -10.47 0.89 -13.55
C LEU A 227 -11.58 0.18 -12.76
N SER A 228 -12.66 -0.22 -13.42
CA SER A 228 -13.78 -0.93 -12.78
C SER A 228 -13.39 -2.34 -12.29
N LYS A 229 -12.51 -3.03 -13.03
CA LYS A 229 -11.97 -4.35 -12.64
C LYS A 229 -11.02 -4.20 -11.46
N PHE A 230 -10.17 -3.19 -11.48
CA PHE A 230 -9.27 -2.88 -10.36
C PHE A 230 -10.06 -2.53 -9.09
N VAL A 231 -11.03 -1.61 -9.16
CA VAL A 231 -11.86 -1.25 -7.99
C VAL A 231 -12.65 -2.46 -7.45
N ARG A 232 -13.13 -3.34 -8.33
CA ARG A 232 -13.78 -4.60 -7.90
C ARG A 232 -12.78 -5.55 -7.24
N SER A 233 -11.64 -5.80 -7.85
CA SER A 233 -10.59 -6.66 -7.30
C SER A 233 -10.08 -6.16 -5.94
N VAL A 234 -9.88 -4.85 -5.78
CA VAL A 234 -9.55 -4.21 -4.50
C VAL A 234 -10.67 -4.45 -3.47
N ARG A 235 -11.93 -4.20 -3.85
CA ARG A 235 -13.09 -4.44 -2.97
C ARG A 235 -13.24 -5.90 -2.58
N ASP A 236 -13.05 -6.84 -3.50
CA ASP A 236 -13.20 -8.27 -3.27
C ASP A 236 -12.04 -8.79 -2.39
N THR A 237 -10.84 -8.24 -2.59
CA THR A 237 -9.68 -8.46 -1.71
C THR A 237 -9.97 -7.98 -0.28
N MET A 238 -10.66 -6.86 -0.13
CA MET A 238 -11.04 -6.28 1.16
C MET A 238 -12.25 -6.96 1.82
N ARG A 239 -13.24 -7.44 1.04
CA ARG A 239 -14.48 -8.07 1.55
C ARG A 239 -14.26 -9.42 2.22
N ASP A 240 -13.28 -10.18 1.73
CA ASP A 240 -12.94 -11.50 2.27
C ASP A 240 -11.81 -11.41 3.30
N ARG A 241 -11.56 -10.22 3.88
CA ARG A 241 -10.86 -10.11 5.16
C ARG A 241 -11.58 -11.05 6.14
N PRO A 242 -10.89 -11.99 6.82
CA PRO A 242 -11.49 -12.66 7.95
C PRO A 242 -12.00 -11.57 8.91
N LYS A 243 -13.29 -11.61 9.23
CA LYS A 243 -13.87 -10.67 10.19
C LYS A 243 -13.06 -10.80 11.48
N LYS A 244 -12.44 -9.69 11.91
CA LYS A 244 -11.85 -9.57 13.24
C LYS A 244 -12.93 -9.83 14.29
#